data_AF-A0A2D8JYB9-F1
#
_entry.id   AF-A0A2D8JYB9-F1
#
_cell.length_a   1.000
_cell.length_b   1.000
_cell.length_c   1.000
_cell.angle_alpha   90.00
_cell.angle_beta   90.00
_cell.angle_gamma   90.00
#
_symmetry.space_group_name_H-M   'P 1'
#
loop_
_entity.id
_entity.type
_entity.pdbx_description
1 polymer ?
#
loop_
_entity_poly.entity_id
_entity_poly.type
_entity_poly.pdbx_seq_one_letter_code
_entity_poly.pdbx_strand_id
1 'polypeptide(L)' 'MSKSNFSDNFKRDAVRQITERGYPVSEVSHRLGVSQHSLYAW' A
#
# COMPACT_ATOMS: atom_id res chain seq x y z
N MET A 1 -14.96 10.30 10.35
CA MET A 1 -14.21 9.34 9.51
C MET A 1 -13.43 10.11 8.47
N SER A 2 -12.30 10.70 8.87
CA SER A 2 -11.41 11.39 7.95
C SER A 2 -10.82 10.33 7.02
N LYS A 3 -11.26 10.26 5.77
CA LYS A 3 -10.62 9.43 4.75
C LYS A 3 -9.16 9.87 4.71
N SER A 4 -8.27 9.06 5.28
CA SER A 4 -6.82 9.23 5.13
C SER A 4 -6.54 9.14 3.64
N ASN A 5 -6.55 10.29 2.97
CA ASN A 5 -6.41 10.38 1.53
C ASN A 5 -4.93 10.20 1.19
N PHE A 6 -4.49 8.96 1.14
CA PHE A 6 -3.23 8.61 0.49
C PHE A 6 -3.33 9.08 -0.96
N SER A 7 -2.34 9.85 -1.41
CA SER A 7 -2.24 10.31 -2.80
C SER A 7 -2.23 9.12 -3.75
N ASP A 8 -2.82 9.25 -4.94
CA ASP A 8 -2.81 8.20 -5.97
C ASP A 8 -1.39 7.75 -6.32
N ASN A 9 -0.42 8.67 -6.24
CA ASN A 9 1.00 8.34 -6.46
C ASN A 9 1.55 7.42 -5.37
N PHE A 10 1.11 7.60 -4.12
CA PHE A 10 1.47 6.72 -3.01
C PHE A 10 0.87 5.33 -3.17
N LYS A 11 -0.41 5.25 -3.54
CA LYS A 11 -1.10 3.97 -3.78
C LYS A 11 -0.42 3.19 -4.91
N ARG A 12 -0.11 3.87 -6.03
CA ARG A 12 0.60 3.24 -7.16
C ARG A 12 1.97 2.73 -6.75
N ASP A 13 2.73 3.50 -5.99
CA ASP A 13 4.05 3.06 -5.53
C ASP A 13 3.94 1.84 -4.60
N ALA A 14 2.98 1.83 -3.68
CA ALA A 14 2.72 0.71 -2.79
C ALA A 14 2.36 -0.58 -3.56
N VAL A 15 1.47 -0.48 -4.56
CA VAL A 15 1.10 -1.61 -5.42
C VAL A 15 2.31 -2.05 -6.26
N ARG A 16 3.10 -1.12 -6.79
CA ARG A 16 4.31 -1.39 -7.58
C ARG A 16 5.37 -2.14 -6.77
N GLN A 17 5.52 -1.84 -5.48
CA GLN A 17 6.39 -2.60 -4.58
C GLN A 17 5.93 -4.07 -4.41
N ILE A 18 4.63 -4.32 -4.42
CA ILE A 18 4.08 -5.68 -4.31
C ILE A 18 4.23 -6.42 -5.64
N THR A 19 3.85 -5.79 -6.76
CA THR A 19 3.76 -6.46 -8.06
C THR A 19 5.08 -6.52 -8.81
N GLU A 20 5.86 -5.44 -8.85
CA GLU A 20 7.13 -5.42 -9.60
C GLU A 20 8.31 -5.91 -8.78
N ARG A 21 8.38 -5.54 -7.49
CA ARG A 21 9.47 -6.00 -6.62
C ARG A 21 9.17 -7.34 -5.95
N GLY A 22 7.92 -7.80 -5.99
CA GLY A 22 7.50 -9.07 -5.40
C GLY A 22 7.49 -9.07 -3.88
N TYR A 23 7.43 -7.90 -3.23
CA TYR A 23 7.39 -7.84 -1.78
C TYR A 23 6.04 -8.34 -1.24
N PRO A 24 6.04 -9.07 -0.12
CA PRO A 24 4.80 -9.52 0.48
C PRO A 24 4.00 -8.33 1.03
N VAL A 25 2.68 -8.39 0.87
CA VAL A 25 1.73 -7.33 1.31
C VAL A 25 1.91 -6.99 2.80
N SER A 26 2.21 -7.99 3.63
CA SER A 26 2.53 -7.83 5.06
C SER A 26 3.75 -6.96 5.31
N GLU A 27 4.81 -7.13 4.53
CA GLU A 27 6.03 -6.33 4.67
C GLU A 27 5.81 -4.91 4.17
N VAL A 28 5.13 -4.74 3.03
CA VAL A 28 4.80 -3.41 2.49
C VAL A 28 3.86 -2.66 3.44
N SER A 29 2.87 -3.34 4.01
CA SER A 29 1.98 -2.80 5.04
C SER A 29 2.75 -2.30 6.26
N HIS A 30 3.67 -3.11 6.77
CA HIS A 30 4.48 -2.75 7.93
C HIS A 30 5.42 -1.57 7.64
N ARG A 31 6.08 -1.58 6.47
CA ARG A 31 7.00 -0.50 6.05
C ARG A 31 6.30 0.83 5.81
N LEU A 32 5.13 0.80 5.18
CA LEU A 32 4.37 1.99 4.82
C LEU A 32 3.43 2.46 5.94
N GLY A 33 3.27 1.68 7.01
CA GLY A 33 2.36 2.00 8.12
C GLY A 33 0.88 2.00 7.70
N VAL A 34 0.53 1.24 6.66
CA VAL A 34 -0.83 1.15 6.13
C VAL A 34 -1.42 -0.22 6.42
N SER A 35 -2.74 -0.32 6.52
CA SER A 35 -3.38 -1.63 6.69
C SER A 35 -3.23 -2.47 5.42
N GLN A 36 -2.96 -3.77 5.58
CA GLN A 36 -2.98 -4.73 4.47
C GLN A 36 -4.30 -4.66 3.68
N HIS A 37 -5.42 -4.41 4.38
CA HIS A 37 -6.72 -4.24 3.73
C HIS A 37 -6.74 -3.05 2.75
N SER A 38 -6.05 -1.96 3.08
CA SER A 38 -5.92 -0.82 2.17
C SER A 38 -5.08 -1.18 0.94
N LEU A 39 -4.01 -1.96 1.11
CA LEU A 39 -3.18 -2.43 -0.01
C LEU A 39 -3.94 -3.37 -0.95
N TYR A 40 -4.81 -4.25 -0.43
CA TYR A 40 -5.68 -5.08 -1.27
C TYR A 40 -6.76 -4.28 -2.01
N ALA A 41 -7.11 -3.11 -1.51
CA ALA A 41 -8.10 -2.23 -2.13
C ALA A 41 -7.48 -1.26 -3.16
N TRP A 42 -6.16 -1.22 -3.31
CA TRP A 42 -5.42 -0.36 -4.24
C TRP A 42 -4.91 -1.16 -5.44
#